data_AF-T0YT91-F1
#
_entry.id   AF-T0YT91-F1
#
_cell.length_a   1.000
_cell.length_b   1.000
_cell.length_c   1.000
_cell.angle_alpha   90.00
_cell.angle_beta   90.00
_cell.angle_gamma   90.00
#
_symmetry.space_group_name_H-M   'P 1'
#
loop_
_entity.id
_entity.type
_entity.pdbx_description
1 polymer ?
#
loop_
_entity_poly.entity_id
_entity_poly.type
_entity_poly.pdbx_seq_one_letter_code
_entity_poly.pdbx_strand_id
1 'polypeptide(L)'
;MSELNKITADHLRRCAVVYVRQSSTTQVEHNRESTARQYQLADRATALGWGRDQVKVVDEDLGISGSGLVERTGFARMTAEVALGQVGIVLGLEVSRLARNNADW
;
A
#
# COMPACT_ATOMS: atom_id res chain seq x y z
N MET A 1 -17.67 -2.07 -14.28
CA MET A 1 -17.37 -1.10 -15.36
C MET A 1 -16.60 0.16 -14.92
N SER A 2 -15.97 0.31 -13.74
CA SER A 2 -15.62 1.68 -13.26
C SER A 2 -14.20 1.97 -12.73
N GLU A 3 -13.26 1.03 -12.63
CA GLU A 3 -11.95 1.36 -12.03
C GLU A 3 -10.98 2.00 -13.02
N LEU A 4 -10.98 1.53 -14.27
CA LEU A 4 -10.10 2.09 -15.32
C LEU A 4 -10.42 3.55 -15.65
N ASN A 5 -11.68 3.98 -15.55
CA ASN A 5 -12.07 5.37 -15.83
C ASN A 5 -11.56 6.38 -14.79
N LYS A 6 -11.14 5.93 -13.59
CA LYS A 6 -10.53 6.80 -12.57
C LYS A 6 -9.01 6.87 -12.71
N ILE A 7 -8.41 5.95 -13.46
CA ILE A 7 -6.97 5.88 -13.68
C ILE A 7 -6.66 6.63 -14.97
N THR A 8 -5.99 7.77 -14.83
CA THR A 8 -5.59 8.61 -15.95
C THR A 8 -4.18 8.26 -16.38
N ALA A 9 -3.78 8.70 -17.58
CA ALA A 9 -2.40 8.61 -18.02
C ALA A 9 -1.44 9.33 -17.05
N ASP A 10 -1.90 10.37 -16.35
CA ASP A 10 -1.09 11.06 -15.34
C ASP A 10 -0.77 10.16 -14.13
N HIS A 11 -1.73 9.33 -13.70
CA HIS A 11 -1.50 8.35 -12.64
C HIS A 11 -0.50 7.28 -13.08
N LEU A 12 -0.59 6.80 -14.32
CA LEU A 12 0.30 5.76 -14.86
C LEU A 12 1.74 6.23 -15.09
N ARG A 13 1.98 7.55 -15.19
CA ARG A 13 3.34 8.11 -15.24
C ARG A 13 4.08 8.03 -13.89
N ARG A 14 3.34 7.82 -12.80
CA ARG A 14 3.85 7.76 -11.42
C ARG A 14 3.95 6.32 -10.95
N CYS A 15 4.58 6.09 -9.80
CA CYS A 15 4.66 4.74 -9.23
C CYS A 15 3.31 4.26 -8.68
N ALA A 16 3.06 2.96 -8.73
CA ALA A 16 2.02 2.31 -7.94
C ALA A 16 2.67 1.75 -6.67
N VAL A 17 2.05 2.01 -5.52
CA VAL A 17 2.52 1.46 -4.24
C VAL A 17 1.54 0.39 -3.75
N VAL A 18 2.05 -0.77 -3.40
CA VAL A 18 1.33 -1.83 -2.68
C VAL A 18 1.81 -1.80 -1.24
N TYR A 19 0.94 -1.35 -0.34
CA TYR A 19 1.25 -1.32 1.09
C TYR A 19 0.72 -2.59 1.76
N VAL A 20 1.63 -3.44 2.21
CA VAL A 20 1.35 -4.72 2.86
C VAL A 20 1.47 -4.54 4.37
N ARG A 21 0.43 -4.89 5.12
CA ARG A 21 0.49 -4.87 6.59
C ARG A 21 -0.16 -6.07 7.23
N GLN A 22 0.29 -6.39 8.44
CA GLN A 22 -0.36 -7.29 9.40
C GLN A 22 -0.07 -6.79 10.82
N SER A 23 -1.09 -6.73 11.67
CA SER A 23 -1.04 -6.05 12.98
C SER A 23 -0.28 -6.79 14.09
N SER A 24 0.13 -8.04 13.89
CA SER A 24 1.01 -8.76 14.81
C SER A 24 1.78 -9.89 14.12
N THR A 25 2.95 -10.23 14.66
CA THR A 25 3.74 -11.39 14.22
C THR A 25 2.92 -12.70 14.25
N THR A 26 2.10 -12.89 15.29
CA THR A 26 1.16 -14.02 15.36
C THR A 26 0.16 -14.03 14.21
N GLN A 27 -0.34 -12.85 13.79
CA GLN A 27 -1.22 -12.74 12.63
C GLN A 27 -0.48 -13.00 11.31
N VAL A 28 0.80 -12.64 11.18
CA VAL A 28 1.61 -12.96 9.99
C VAL A 28 1.73 -14.48 9.83
N GLU A 29 1.96 -15.21 10.91
CA GLU A 29 2.10 -16.67 10.89
C GLU A 29 0.79 -17.39 10.57
N HIS A 30 -0.34 -16.90 11.08
CA HIS A 30 -1.65 -17.55 10.95
C HIS A 30 -2.46 -17.08 9.73
N ASN A 31 -2.22 -15.87 9.21
CA ASN A 31 -2.99 -15.28 8.10
C ASN A 31 -2.19 -15.25 6.78
N ARG A 32 -1.45 -16.32 6.49
CA ARG A 32 -0.61 -16.41 5.27
C ARG A 32 -1.39 -16.17 3.97
N GLU A 33 -2.66 -16.61 3.90
CA GLU A 33 -3.53 -16.33 2.75
C GLU A 33 -3.88 -14.84 2.61
N SER A 34 -3.99 -14.11 3.73
CA SER A 34 -4.21 -12.66 3.72
C SER A 34 -2.96 -11.93 3.23
N THR A 35 -1.78 -12.36 3.66
CA THR A 35 -0.49 -11.85 3.19
C THR A 35 -0.31 -12.10 1.69
N ALA A 36 -0.58 -13.32 1.23
CA ALA A 36 -0.51 -13.66 -0.20
C ALA A 36 -1.46 -12.79 -1.05
N ARG A 37 -2.69 -12.56 -0.59
CA ARG A 37 -3.64 -11.66 -1.27
C ARG A 37 -3.18 -10.21 -1.31
N GLN A 38 -2.41 -9.74 -0.33
CA GLN A 38 -1.83 -8.40 -0.36
C GLN A 38 -0.72 -8.31 -1.41
N TYR A 39 0.16 -9.30 -1.50
CA TYR A 39 1.19 -9.32 -2.56
C TYR A 39 0.58 -9.45 -3.97
N GLN A 40 -0.55 -10.15 -4.13
CA GLN A 40 -1.31 -10.19 -5.39
C GLN A 40 -1.82 -8.82 -5.85
N LEU A 41 -1.83 -7.80 -4.99
CA LEU A 41 -2.14 -6.44 -5.41
C LEU A 41 -1.07 -5.86 -6.35
N ALA A 42 0.15 -6.39 -6.35
CA ALA A 42 1.18 -6.02 -7.33
C ALA A 42 0.75 -6.42 -8.74
N ASP A 43 0.27 -7.65 -8.92
CA ASP A 43 -0.29 -8.11 -10.20
C ASP A 43 -1.51 -7.29 -10.59
N ARG A 44 -2.31 -6.89 -9.59
CA ARG A 44 -3.45 -6.00 -9.83
C ARG A 44 -3.01 -4.63 -10.32
N ALA A 45 -1.95 -4.04 -9.76
CA ALA A 45 -1.39 -2.77 -10.25
C ALA A 45 -0.94 -2.88 -11.72
N THR A 46 -0.30 -3.99 -12.08
CA THR A 46 0.08 -4.25 -13.47
C THR A 46 -1.14 -4.41 -14.37
N ALA A 47 -2.18 -5.13 -13.93
CA ALA A 47 -3.43 -5.26 -14.67
C ALA A 47 -4.19 -3.93 -14.83
N LEU A 48 -3.90 -2.93 -13.99
CA LEU A 48 -4.44 -1.57 -14.08
C LEU A 48 -3.63 -0.65 -15.00
N GLY A 49 -2.47 -1.11 -15.51
CA GLY A 49 -1.68 -0.41 -16.52
C GLY A 49 -0.29 0.05 -16.08
N TRP A 50 0.11 -0.17 -14.82
CA TRP A 50 1.47 0.16 -14.37
C TRP A 50 2.50 -0.85 -14.90
N GLY A 51 3.66 -0.35 -15.34
CA GLY A 51 4.82 -1.20 -15.59
C GLY A 51 5.26 -1.92 -14.31
N ARG A 52 5.77 -3.14 -14.42
CA ARG A 52 6.25 -3.92 -13.25
C ARG A 52 7.36 -3.19 -12.48
N ASP A 53 8.19 -2.45 -13.19
CA ASP A 53 9.25 -1.58 -12.66
C ASP A 53 8.71 -0.37 -11.89
N GLN A 54 7.46 0.03 -12.14
CA GLN A 54 6.78 1.13 -11.46
C GLN A 54 5.97 0.68 -10.24
N VAL A 55 5.86 -0.63 -10.00
CA VAL A 55 5.14 -1.20 -8.85
C VAL A 55 6.11 -1.40 -7.70
N LYS A 56 5.92 -0.63 -6.62
CA LYS A 56 6.69 -0.72 -5.38
C LYS A 56 5.88 -1.46 -4.32
N VAL A 57 6.46 -2.47 -3.68
CA VAL A 57 5.86 -3.12 -2.51
C VAL A 57 6.52 -2.55 -1.24
N VAL A 58 5.69 -2.09 -0.31
CA VAL A 58 6.08 -1.51 0.98
C VAL A 58 5.55 -2.46 2.04
N ASP A 59 6.44 -3.32 2.56
CA ASP A 59 6.14 -4.34 3.55
C ASP A 59 7.01 -4.22 4.82
N GLU A 60 7.73 -3.10 4.95
CA GLU A 60 8.62 -2.83 6.09
C GLU A 60 7.89 -2.77 7.44
N ASP A 61 6.57 -2.58 7.43
CA ASP A 61 5.73 -2.49 8.63
C ASP A 61 5.03 -3.82 8.99
N LEU A 62 5.43 -4.94 8.38
CA LEU A 62 4.91 -6.26 8.71
C LEU A 62 5.25 -6.67 10.15
N GLY A 63 4.22 -7.10 10.90
CA GLY A 63 4.40 -7.58 12.27
C GLY A 63 4.58 -6.48 13.32
N ILE A 64 4.54 -5.21 12.91
CA ILE A 64 4.59 -4.06 13.82
C ILE A 64 3.18 -3.80 14.36
N SER A 65 2.99 -4.01 15.67
CA SER A 65 1.72 -3.69 16.33
C SER A 65 1.53 -2.19 16.47
N GLY A 66 0.29 -1.72 16.36
CA GLY A 66 -0.04 -0.30 16.47
C GLY A 66 -0.04 0.25 17.90
N SER A 67 0.50 -0.47 18.87
CA SER A 67 0.45 -0.14 20.30
C SER A 67 1.80 0.25 20.91
N GLY A 68 2.85 0.42 20.11
CA GLY A 68 4.18 0.77 20.60
C GLY A 68 4.82 1.94 19.84
N LEU A 69 5.83 2.56 20.48
CA LEU A 69 6.76 3.59 19.98
C LEU A 69 7.55 3.18 18.70
N VAL A 70 7.16 2.10 18.01
CA VAL A 70 7.86 1.61 16.83
C VAL A 70 7.42 2.43 15.64
N GLU A 71 8.35 3.22 15.11
CA GLU A 71 8.11 4.08 13.95
C GLU A 71 7.77 3.23 12.73
N ARG A 72 6.61 3.54 12.11
CA ARG A 72 6.16 2.94 10.85
C ARG A 72 6.89 3.59 9.69
N THR A 73 8.13 3.17 9.49
CA THR A 73 9.02 3.76 8.49
C THR A 73 8.52 3.53 7.06
N GLY A 74 7.89 2.37 6.78
CA GLY A 74 7.30 2.07 5.48
C GLY A 74 6.14 3.00 5.14
N PHE A 75 5.22 3.17 6.09
CA PHE A 75 4.09 4.09 5.97
C PHE A 75 4.53 5.54 5.80
N ALA A 76 5.44 6.03 6.64
CA ALA A 76 5.91 7.41 6.60
C ALA A 76 6.62 7.73 5.27
N ARG A 77 7.42 6.79 4.75
CA ARG A 77 8.03 6.93 3.42
C ARG A 77 6.96 6.98 2.33
N MET A 78 6.00 6.05 2.36
CA MET A 78 4.93 6.01 1.36
C MET A 78 4.11 7.31 1.37
N THR A 79 3.75 7.85 2.53
CA THR A 79 2.99 9.12 2.60
C THR A 79 3.81 10.29 2.09
N ALA A 80 5.11 10.34 2.35
CA ALA A 80 6.00 11.34 1.76
C ALA A 80 6.05 11.24 0.22
N GLU A 81 6.18 10.04 -0.35
CA GLU A 81 6.16 9.85 -1.81
C GLU A 81 4.81 10.27 -2.42
N VAL A 82 3.69 10.02 -1.73
CA VAL A 82 2.36 10.50 -2.13
C VAL A 82 2.29 12.03 -2.09
N ALA A 83 2.76 12.66 -1.01
CA ALA A 83 2.76 14.11 -0.86
C ALA A 83 3.65 14.82 -1.90
N LEU A 84 4.75 14.19 -2.30
CA LEU A 84 5.62 14.65 -3.39
C LEU A 84 5.03 14.41 -4.79
N GLY A 85 3.84 13.81 -4.89
CA GLY A 85 3.18 13.52 -6.16
C GLY A 85 3.85 12.40 -6.97
N GLN A 86 4.70 11.59 -6.34
CA GLN A 86 5.44 10.51 -7.01
C GLN A 86 4.63 9.21 -7.14
N VAL A 87 3.50 9.13 -6.46
CA VAL A 87 2.62 7.96 -6.43
C VAL A 87 1.31 8.28 -7.16
N GLY A 88 0.93 7.42 -8.10
CA GLY A 88 -0.32 7.52 -8.86
C GLY A 88 -1.45 6.70 -8.25
N ILE A 89 -1.12 5.68 -7.45
CA ILE A 89 -2.08 4.87 -6.72
C ILE A 89 -1.42 4.19 -5.51
N VAL A 90 -2.18 4.05 -4.42
CA VAL A 90 -1.84 3.19 -3.29
C VAL A 90 -2.87 2.07 -3.20
N LEU A 91 -2.40 0.82 -3.17
CA LEU A 91 -3.20 -0.39 -3.04
C LEU A 91 -2.92 -1.04 -1.69
N GLY A 92 -3.97 -1.46 -0.99
CA GLY A 92 -3.86 -2.22 0.26
C GLY A 92 -5.21 -2.84 0.61
N LEU A 93 -5.21 -4.00 1.29
CA LEU A 93 -6.47 -4.67 1.66
C LEU A 93 -7.18 -4.04 2.85
N GLU A 94 -6.45 -3.32 3.70
CA GLU A 94 -7.03 -2.68 4.89
C GLU A 94 -6.85 -1.15 4.87
N VAL A 95 -7.36 -0.48 3.83
CA VAL A 95 -7.29 1.00 3.68
C VAL A 95 -8.00 1.76 4.82
N SER A 96 -8.81 1.08 5.64
CA SER A 96 -9.53 1.66 6.77
C SER A 96 -8.66 2.33 7.83
N ARG A 97 -7.33 2.12 7.87
CA ARG A 97 -6.40 2.91 8.72
C ARG A 97 -5.71 4.06 8.00
N LEU A 98 -5.66 4.06 6.66
CA LEU A 98 -5.15 5.18 5.87
C LEU A 98 -6.08 6.40 5.97
N ALA A 99 -7.39 6.16 6.02
CA ALA A 99 -8.40 7.22 6.01
C ALA A 99 -8.97 7.57 7.40
N ARG A 100 -8.49 6.95 8.49
CA ARG A 100 -9.16 7.05 9.81
C ARG A 100 -8.71 8.20 10.70
N ASN A 101 -7.57 8.84 10.44
CA ASN A 101 -7.13 10.04 11.18
C ASN A 101 -6.85 11.19 10.21
N ASN A 102 -7.89 11.97 9.89
CA ASN A 102 -7.76 13.33 9.37
C ASN A 102 -7.24 14.33 10.45
N ALA A 103 -6.63 13.84 11.54
CA ALA A 103 -6.05 14.68 12.59
C ALA A 103 -4.53 14.56 12.69
N ASP A 104 -3.91 13.60 11.98
CA ASP A 104 -2.45 13.36 11.96
C ASP A 104 -1.86 13.54 10.54
N TRP A 105 -2.48 14.35 9.68
CA TRP A 105 -1.97 14.71 8.34
C TRP A 105 -1.33 16.09 8.33
#